data_AF-A0A955WM61-F1
#
_entry.id   AF-A0A955WM61-F1
#
_cell.length_a   1.000
_cell.length_b   1.000
_cell.length_c   1.000
_cell.angle_alpha   90.00
_cell.angle_beta   90.00
_cell.angle_gamma   90.00
#
_symmetry.space_group_name_H-M   'P 1'
#
loop_
_entity.id
_entity.type
_entity.pdbx_description
1 polymer ?
#
loop_
_entity_poly.entity_id
_entity_poly.type
_entity_poly.pdbx_seq_one_letter_code
_entity_poly.pdbx_strand_id
1 'polypeptide(L)'
;GQPPDRPATPEREAEAAALTGVEGRLVARYEAPMARIRRVALDVIEGHRLVEALLDEAPEAAIRQAWLDAGTRARVDVVRVPRVPTATEIDDAIASRSAELAEAYARNQRLFNRPARVLARRLLVAVPAGADEAAWAAARTRIETLRGQAVGGADFEALIASQPGGGGRGGGQVTLTRERAPALFDLAVGAYGPIERLRQGWAFHRVDGHAAAVERTLDDPRVQRELAASLLREKDQLPAARATAERVRALLAQAPEGDALKALVAKAHLQRAQTDWFGRAGPPMVPEVGLAPALFDAVFALTEKAPVSSVFVVRQDYVVARLLALEAPSPEGWAAARQAFTARWRAQQRSAVLDAWIKHQLEGQAHWIDGRQLSALPAEALRPPREGESGPQRQVER
;
A
#
# COMPACT_ATOMS: atom_id res chain seq x y z
N GLY A 1 55.13 -6.50 -35.72
CA GLY A 1 56.08 -7.45 -35.11
C GLY A 1 55.49 -7.95 -33.82
N GLN A 2 55.15 -9.22 -33.77
CA GLN A 2 54.70 -9.90 -32.55
C GLN A 2 55.89 -9.89 -31.57
N PRO A 3 55.75 -9.41 -30.32
CA PRO A 3 56.86 -9.44 -29.39
C PRO A 3 57.26 -10.90 -29.14
N PRO A 4 58.56 -11.23 -29.05
CA PRO A 4 59.01 -12.60 -28.86
C PRO A 4 58.45 -13.14 -27.55
N ASP A 5 57.94 -14.38 -27.59
CA ASP A 5 57.58 -15.15 -26.41
C ASP A 5 58.80 -15.19 -25.47
N ARG A 6 58.74 -14.40 -24.39
CA ARG A 6 59.67 -14.55 -23.28
C ARG A 6 59.34 -15.89 -22.62
N PRO A 7 60.31 -16.81 -22.42
CA PRO A 7 60.06 -18.04 -21.70
C PRO A 7 59.45 -17.71 -20.33
N ALA A 8 58.38 -18.41 -19.96
CA ALA A 8 57.74 -18.24 -18.67
C ALA A 8 58.79 -18.50 -17.58
N THR A 9 59.01 -17.51 -16.72
CA THR A 9 59.81 -17.74 -15.52
C THR A 9 59.10 -18.78 -14.65
N PRO A 10 59.81 -19.60 -13.86
CA PRO A 10 59.20 -20.56 -12.93
C PRO A 10 58.13 -19.93 -12.02
N GLU A 11 58.31 -18.65 -11.69
CA GLU A 11 57.33 -17.83 -10.95
C GLU A 11 56.01 -17.64 -11.73
N ARG A 12 56.07 -17.38 -13.04
CA ARG A 12 54.87 -17.24 -13.90
C ARG A 12 54.12 -18.55 -14.08
N GLU A 13 54.84 -19.67 -14.15
CA GLU A 13 54.23 -21.00 -14.22
C GLU A 13 53.52 -21.35 -12.91
N ALA A 14 54.14 -21.02 -11.77
CA ALA A 14 53.53 -21.17 -10.44
C ALA A 14 52.29 -20.28 -10.27
N GLU A 15 52.33 -19.03 -10.74
CA GLU A 15 51.18 -18.12 -10.76
C GLU A 15 50.04 -18.64 -11.66
N ALA A 16 50.36 -19.14 -12.86
CA ALA A 16 49.38 -19.71 -13.78
C ALA A 16 48.70 -20.95 -13.17
N ALA A 17 49.47 -21.86 -12.57
CA ALA A 17 48.94 -23.05 -11.90
C ALA A 17 48.05 -22.67 -10.70
N ALA A 18 48.44 -21.65 -9.93
CA ALA A 18 47.62 -21.12 -8.84
C ALA A 18 46.30 -20.53 -9.35
N LEU A 19 46.33 -19.78 -10.46
CA LEU A 19 45.13 -19.21 -11.10
C LEU A 19 44.17 -20.29 -11.58
N THR A 20 44.68 -21.32 -12.27
CA THR A 20 43.87 -22.48 -12.70
C THR A 20 43.25 -23.21 -11.51
N GLY A 21 43.98 -23.34 -10.39
CA GLY A 21 43.45 -23.90 -9.16
C GLY A 21 42.32 -23.06 -8.54
N VAL A 22 42.39 -21.73 -8.63
CA VAL A 22 41.31 -20.82 -8.21
C VAL A 22 40.10 -20.96 -9.12
N GLU A 23 40.30 -20.98 -10.44
CA GLU A 23 39.23 -21.15 -11.43
C GLU A 23 38.47 -22.45 -11.23
N GLY A 24 39.17 -23.57 -11.05
CA GLY A 24 38.55 -24.87 -10.78
C GLY A 24 37.66 -24.87 -9.52
N ARG A 25 38.12 -24.21 -8.44
CA ARG A 25 37.31 -24.05 -7.21
C ARG A 25 36.06 -23.20 -7.42
N LEU A 26 36.13 -22.15 -8.23
CA LEU A 26 34.99 -21.30 -8.55
C LEU A 26 33.95 -22.02 -9.42
N VAL A 27 34.39 -22.76 -10.45
CA VAL A 27 33.48 -23.60 -11.26
C VAL A 27 32.76 -24.63 -10.39
N ALA A 28 33.50 -25.33 -9.52
CA ALA A 28 32.93 -26.33 -8.62
C ALA A 28 31.95 -25.72 -7.61
N ARG A 29 32.24 -24.52 -7.08
CA ARG A 29 31.40 -23.84 -6.09
C ARG A 29 30.08 -23.32 -6.67
N TYR A 30 30.11 -22.79 -7.90
CA TYR A 30 28.97 -22.11 -8.51
C TYR A 30 28.27 -22.93 -9.61
N GLU A 31 28.75 -24.16 -9.86
CA GLU A 31 28.20 -25.09 -10.87
C GLU A 31 28.00 -24.44 -12.25
N ALA A 32 28.92 -23.56 -12.65
CA ALA A 32 28.81 -22.75 -13.87
C ALA A 32 30.13 -22.69 -14.63
N PRO A 33 30.11 -22.62 -15.99
CA PRO A 33 31.32 -22.45 -16.78
C PRO A 33 32.06 -21.16 -16.41
N MET A 34 33.40 -21.20 -16.41
CA MET A 34 34.23 -20.04 -16.06
C MET A 34 33.93 -18.81 -16.92
N ALA A 35 33.57 -18.98 -18.19
CA ALA A 35 33.14 -17.89 -19.07
C ALA A 35 31.89 -17.15 -18.54
N ARG A 36 30.92 -17.87 -17.96
CA ARG A 36 29.71 -17.29 -17.36
C ARG A 36 30.05 -16.57 -16.05
N ILE A 37 30.88 -17.19 -15.21
CA ILE A 37 31.36 -16.59 -13.95
C ILE A 37 32.11 -15.27 -14.25
N ARG A 38 33.00 -15.28 -15.25
CA ARG A 38 33.76 -14.11 -15.69
C ARG A 38 32.86 -13.01 -16.24
N ARG A 39 31.86 -13.34 -17.06
CA ARG A 39 30.89 -12.36 -17.56
C ARG A 39 30.14 -11.69 -16.42
N VAL A 40 29.57 -12.47 -15.49
CA VAL A 40 28.87 -11.92 -14.32
C VAL A 40 29.80 -11.05 -13.47
N ALA A 41 31.05 -11.48 -13.26
CA ALA A 41 32.03 -10.67 -12.53
C ALA A 41 32.32 -9.33 -13.23
N LEU A 42 32.45 -9.34 -14.56
CA LEU A 42 32.61 -8.12 -15.35
C LEU A 42 31.36 -7.22 -15.26
N ASP A 43 30.16 -7.78 -15.39
CA ASP A 43 28.91 -7.03 -15.29
C ASP A 43 28.76 -6.36 -13.91
N VAL A 44 29.15 -7.05 -12.84
CA VAL A 44 29.19 -6.47 -11.47
C VAL A 44 30.22 -5.34 -11.36
N ILE A 45 31.40 -5.51 -11.96
CA ILE A 45 32.45 -4.47 -11.98
C ILE A 45 31.97 -3.23 -12.76
N GLU A 46 31.38 -3.42 -13.94
CA GLU A 46 30.85 -2.31 -14.74
C GLU A 46 29.65 -1.65 -14.07
N GLY A 47 28.77 -2.43 -13.44
CA GLY A 47 27.67 -1.90 -12.62
C GLY A 47 28.17 -1.03 -11.47
N HIS A 48 29.21 -1.47 -10.75
CA HIS A 48 29.85 -0.65 -9.71
C HIS A 48 30.50 0.62 -10.29
N ARG A 49 31.16 0.54 -11.44
CA ARG A 49 31.74 1.72 -12.11
C ARG A 49 30.68 2.74 -12.51
N LEU A 50 29.55 2.27 -13.04
CA LEU A 50 28.42 3.12 -13.39
C LEU A 50 27.84 3.81 -12.14
N VAL A 51 27.64 3.07 -11.05
CA VAL A 51 27.18 3.63 -9.77
C VAL A 51 28.13 4.72 -9.27
N GLU A 52 29.44 4.50 -9.30
CA GLU A 52 30.40 5.53 -8.87
C GLU A 52 30.38 6.76 -9.79
N ALA A 53 30.29 6.58 -11.11
CA ALA A 53 30.18 7.70 -12.05
C ALA A 53 28.91 8.53 -11.80
N LEU A 54 27.76 7.89 -11.57
CA LEU A 54 26.51 8.56 -11.24
C LEU A 54 26.58 9.32 -9.91
N LEU A 55 27.30 8.78 -8.92
CA LEU A 55 27.52 9.46 -7.64
C LEU A 55 28.52 10.61 -7.74
N ASP A 56 29.46 10.57 -8.69
CA ASP A 56 30.41 11.66 -8.96
C ASP A 56 29.75 12.84 -9.67
N GLU A 57 28.76 12.57 -10.51
CA GLU A 57 27.94 13.59 -11.19
C GLU A 57 26.92 14.26 -10.25
N ALA A 58 26.72 13.74 -9.03
CA ALA A 58 25.77 14.31 -8.08
C ALA A 58 26.18 15.75 -7.71
N PRO A 59 25.31 16.76 -7.95
CA PRO A 59 25.68 18.15 -7.72
C PRO A 59 25.90 18.38 -6.23
N GLU A 60 26.99 19.07 -5.87
CA GLU A 60 27.32 19.40 -4.46
C GLU A 60 26.14 20.10 -3.75
N ALA A 61 25.37 20.89 -4.50
CA ALA A 61 24.15 21.53 -4.01
C ALA A 61 23.11 20.52 -3.50
N ALA A 62 22.91 19.37 -4.17
CA ALA A 62 21.95 18.36 -3.74
C ALA A 62 22.44 17.62 -2.49
N ILE A 63 23.74 17.31 -2.40
CA ILE A 63 24.34 16.67 -1.22
C ILE A 63 24.24 17.62 -0.02
N ARG A 64 24.51 18.91 -0.22
CA ARG A 64 24.35 19.95 0.80
C ARG A 64 22.89 20.09 1.24
N GLN A 65 21.94 20.03 0.32
CA GLN A 65 20.52 20.07 0.65
C GLN A 65 20.09 18.83 1.46
N ALA A 66 20.53 17.64 1.07
CA ALA A 66 20.28 16.41 1.83
C ALA A 66 20.87 16.48 3.25
N TRP A 67 22.02 17.14 3.42
CA TRP A 67 22.60 17.39 4.74
C TRP A 67 21.75 18.34 5.58
N LEU A 68 21.27 19.44 4.99
CA LEU A 68 20.35 20.35 5.64
C LEU A 68 19.09 19.59 6.07
N ASP A 69 18.50 18.79 5.18
CA ASP A 69 17.26 18.07 5.45
C ASP A 69 17.43 16.99 6.53
N ALA A 70 18.57 16.29 6.52
CA ALA A 70 18.91 15.29 7.53
C ALA A 70 19.08 15.90 8.93
N GLY A 71 19.55 17.14 9.01
CA GLY A 71 19.71 17.85 10.28
C GLY A 71 18.54 18.75 10.65
N THR A 72 17.59 18.98 9.74
CA THR A 72 16.45 19.87 9.99
C THR A 72 15.36 19.11 10.72
N ARG A 73 14.96 19.63 11.88
CA ARG A 73 13.89 19.08 12.71
C ARG A 73 12.95 20.17 13.20
N ALA A 74 11.68 19.83 13.35
CA ALA A 74 10.65 20.76 13.79
C ALA A 74 9.82 20.18 14.96
N ARG A 75 9.26 21.07 15.75
CA ARG A 75 8.16 20.82 16.68
C ARG A 75 7.01 21.75 16.34
N VAL A 76 5.80 21.21 16.34
CA VAL A 76 4.60 21.98 16.02
C VAL A 76 3.48 21.73 17.01
N ASP A 77 2.62 22.73 17.15
CA ASP A 77 1.30 22.61 17.78
C ASP A 77 0.27 22.48 16.66
N VAL A 78 -0.44 21.35 16.64
CA VAL A 78 -1.44 21.05 15.62
C VAL A 78 -2.83 21.14 16.21
N VAL A 79 -3.75 21.76 15.46
CA VAL A 79 -5.17 21.76 15.76
C VAL A 79 -5.92 21.10 14.61
N ARG A 80 -6.74 20.10 14.93
CA ARG A 80 -7.56 19.34 13.99
C ARG A 80 -9.03 19.72 14.19
N VAL A 81 -9.65 20.14 13.09
CA VAL A 81 -11.05 20.52 13.00
C VAL A 81 -11.79 19.49 12.16
N PRO A 82 -12.74 18.72 12.74
CA PRO A 82 -13.48 17.71 11.99
C PRO A 82 -14.22 18.30 10.78
N ARG A 83 -14.13 17.62 9.64
CA ARG A 83 -14.84 17.98 8.39
C ARG A 83 -16.28 17.48 8.45
N VAL A 84 -17.06 18.00 9.40
CA VAL A 84 -18.45 17.62 9.62
C VAL A 84 -19.36 18.75 9.16
N PRO A 85 -20.28 18.52 8.20
CA PRO A 85 -21.27 19.51 7.83
C PRO A 85 -22.29 19.71 8.94
N THR A 86 -22.77 20.94 9.06
CA THR A 86 -23.87 21.33 9.94
C THR A 86 -25.20 20.77 9.45
N ALA A 87 -26.20 20.76 10.34
CA ALA A 87 -27.54 20.33 9.97
C ALA A 87 -28.12 21.17 8.81
N THR A 88 -27.92 22.48 8.85
CA THR A 88 -28.37 23.41 7.80
C THR A 88 -27.70 23.13 6.46
N GLU A 89 -26.37 22.94 6.43
CA GLU A 89 -25.66 22.59 5.18
C GLU A 89 -26.16 21.27 4.58
N ILE A 90 -26.50 20.29 5.44
CA ILE A 90 -27.11 19.02 5.02
C ILE A 90 -28.49 19.25 4.42
N ASP A 91 -29.35 20.01 5.11
CA ASP A 91 -30.72 20.29 4.66
C ASP A 91 -30.73 21.03 3.33
N ASP A 92 -29.85 22.04 3.17
CA ASP A 92 -29.67 22.78 1.93
C ASP A 92 -29.18 21.88 0.80
N ALA A 93 -28.24 20.97 1.07
CA ALA A 93 -27.75 20.01 0.08
C ALA A 93 -28.84 19.03 -0.36
N ILE A 94 -29.69 18.57 0.56
CA ILE A 94 -30.85 17.72 0.23
C ILE A 94 -31.82 18.46 -0.68
N ALA A 95 -32.12 19.73 -0.37
CA ALA A 95 -33.06 20.53 -1.16
C ALA A 95 -32.51 20.91 -2.55
N SER A 96 -31.22 21.21 -2.66
CA SER A 96 -30.63 21.78 -3.88
C SER A 96 -29.90 20.77 -4.79
N ARG A 97 -29.62 19.55 -4.32
CA ARG A 97 -28.73 18.59 -5.03
C ARG A 97 -29.31 17.20 -5.19
N SER A 98 -30.62 17.10 -5.37
CA SER A 98 -31.35 15.83 -5.53
C SER A 98 -30.74 14.90 -6.60
N ALA A 99 -30.32 15.45 -7.75
CA ALA A 99 -29.68 14.69 -8.82
C ALA A 99 -28.35 14.06 -8.38
N GLU A 100 -27.50 14.81 -7.68
CA GLU A 100 -26.21 14.30 -7.19
C GLU A 100 -26.40 13.22 -6.11
N LEU A 101 -27.42 13.38 -5.26
CA LEU A 101 -27.76 12.37 -4.26
C LEU A 101 -28.27 11.07 -4.90
N ALA A 102 -29.07 11.18 -5.97
CA ALA A 102 -29.53 10.02 -6.73
C ALA A 102 -28.37 9.25 -7.36
N GLU A 103 -27.41 9.96 -7.95
CA GLU A 103 -26.19 9.33 -8.48
C GLU A 103 -25.34 8.69 -7.38
N ALA A 104 -25.15 9.40 -6.26
CA ALA A 104 -24.37 8.89 -5.13
C ALA A 104 -25.02 7.64 -4.52
N TYR A 105 -26.35 7.59 -4.45
CA TYR A 105 -27.11 6.41 -4.04
C TYR A 105 -26.94 5.25 -5.03
N ALA A 106 -27.10 5.52 -6.33
CA ALA A 106 -26.96 4.50 -7.38
C ALA A 106 -25.56 3.87 -7.41
N ARG A 107 -24.50 4.67 -7.23
CA ARG A 107 -23.11 4.17 -7.13
C ARG A 107 -22.87 3.31 -5.88
N ASN A 108 -23.67 3.50 -4.82
CA ASN A 108 -23.44 2.91 -3.51
C ASN A 108 -24.60 2.00 -3.03
N GLN A 109 -25.42 1.46 -3.93
CA GLN A 109 -26.60 0.65 -3.57
C GLN A 109 -26.30 -0.48 -2.58
N ARG A 110 -25.11 -1.08 -2.62
CA ARG A 110 -24.72 -2.17 -1.71
C ARG A 110 -24.61 -1.73 -0.23
N LEU A 111 -24.43 -0.44 0.05
CA LEU A 111 -24.43 0.10 1.41
C LEU A 111 -25.84 0.22 1.98
N PHE A 112 -26.83 0.45 1.12
CA PHE A 112 -28.21 0.70 1.51
C PHE A 112 -29.11 -0.53 1.37
N ASN A 113 -28.72 -1.46 0.50
CA ASN A 113 -29.47 -2.66 0.19
C ASN A 113 -28.67 -3.91 0.58
N ARG A 114 -29.12 -4.55 1.64
CA ARG A 114 -28.63 -5.86 2.09
C ARG A 114 -29.70 -6.90 1.79
N PRO A 115 -29.46 -7.82 0.83
CA PRO A 115 -30.44 -8.87 0.54
C PRO A 115 -30.61 -9.79 1.74
N ALA A 116 -31.77 -10.45 1.82
CA ALA A 116 -32.06 -11.45 2.84
C ALA A 116 -31.00 -12.56 2.82
N ARG A 117 -30.69 -13.11 4.00
CA ARG A 117 -29.72 -14.19 4.16
C ARG A 117 -30.23 -15.27 5.10
N VAL A 118 -29.79 -16.50 4.85
CA VAL A 118 -29.98 -17.62 5.78
C VAL A 118 -28.67 -17.87 6.51
N LEU A 119 -28.75 -17.98 7.83
CA LEU A 119 -27.70 -18.51 8.68
C LEU A 119 -27.90 -20.02 8.74
N ALA A 120 -26.93 -20.77 8.25
CA ALA A 120 -27.05 -22.21 8.12
C ALA A 120 -25.81 -22.91 8.65
N ARG A 121 -25.97 -24.10 9.22
CA ARG A 121 -24.85 -24.95 9.63
C ARG A 121 -24.74 -26.14 8.71
N ARG A 122 -23.54 -26.36 8.18
CA ARG A 122 -23.29 -27.41 7.19
C ARG A 122 -22.93 -28.73 7.89
N LEU A 123 -23.25 -29.85 7.25
CA LEU A 123 -22.56 -31.11 7.45
C LEU A 123 -22.03 -31.58 6.09
N LEU A 124 -20.73 -31.87 6.01
CA LEU A 124 -20.05 -32.32 4.79
C LEU A 124 -19.45 -33.71 4.99
N VAL A 125 -19.75 -34.63 4.07
CA VAL A 125 -18.97 -35.86 3.86
C VAL A 125 -17.98 -35.57 2.73
N ALA A 126 -16.70 -35.44 3.07
CA ALA A 126 -15.66 -35.06 2.12
C ALA A 126 -15.27 -36.22 1.18
N VAL A 127 -14.95 -35.89 -0.07
CA VAL A 127 -14.43 -36.84 -1.07
C VAL A 127 -13.06 -36.33 -1.55
N PRO A 128 -12.00 -37.17 -1.54
CA PRO A 128 -10.68 -36.77 -2.02
C PRO A 128 -10.67 -36.35 -3.49
N ALA A 129 -9.79 -35.42 -3.85
CA ALA A 129 -9.59 -35.04 -5.24
C ALA A 129 -9.07 -36.25 -6.04
N GLY A 130 -9.68 -36.52 -7.20
CA GLY A 130 -9.33 -37.66 -8.04
C GLY A 130 -9.92 -39.01 -7.61
N ALA A 131 -10.81 -39.03 -6.61
CA ALA A 131 -11.51 -40.25 -6.21
C ALA A 131 -12.46 -40.77 -7.31
N ASP A 132 -12.62 -42.09 -7.37
CA ASP A 132 -13.47 -42.77 -8.34
C ASP A 132 -14.98 -42.64 -8.03
N GLU A 133 -15.82 -43.06 -8.98
CA GLU A 133 -17.28 -42.99 -8.82
C GLU A 133 -17.79 -43.87 -7.65
N ALA A 134 -17.07 -44.95 -7.32
CA ALA A 134 -17.41 -45.79 -6.17
C ALA A 134 -17.28 -45.01 -4.85
N ALA A 135 -16.21 -44.22 -4.68
CA ALA A 135 -16.03 -43.35 -3.53
C ALA A 135 -17.10 -42.24 -3.46
N TRP A 136 -17.48 -41.65 -4.60
CA TRP A 136 -18.56 -40.66 -4.66
C TRP A 136 -19.93 -41.25 -4.30
N ALA A 137 -20.22 -42.48 -4.72
CA ALA A 137 -21.44 -43.20 -4.37
C ALA A 137 -21.48 -43.56 -2.87
N ALA A 138 -20.37 -44.06 -2.33
CA ALA A 138 -20.28 -44.36 -0.89
C ALA A 138 -20.46 -43.09 -0.03
N ALA A 139 -19.88 -41.96 -0.44
CA ALA A 139 -20.06 -40.68 0.23
C ALA A 139 -21.52 -40.19 0.16
N ARG A 140 -22.21 -40.42 -0.97
CA ARG A 140 -23.64 -40.12 -1.13
C ARG A 140 -24.50 -40.90 -0.14
N THR A 141 -24.34 -42.23 -0.08
CA THR A 141 -25.09 -43.07 0.86
C THR A 141 -24.83 -42.68 2.31
N ARG A 142 -23.59 -42.30 2.64
CA ARG A 142 -23.22 -41.82 3.97
C ARG A 142 -23.94 -40.52 4.32
N ILE A 143 -23.93 -39.51 3.44
CA ILE A 143 -24.62 -38.24 3.72
C ILE A 143 -26.15 -38.43 3.82
N GLU A 144 -26.73 -39.35 3.05
CA GLU A 144 -28.16 -39.70 3.11
C GLU A 144 -28.52 -40.30 4.48
N THR A 145 -27.68 -41.19 4.99
CA THR A 145 -27.83 -41.79 6.33
C THR A 145 -27.72 -40.72 7.42
N LEU A 146 -26.70 -39.85 7.36
CA LEU A 146 -26.51 -38.78 8.34
C LEU A 146 -27.65 -37.77 8.35
N ARG A 147 -28.20 -37.43 7.17
CA ARG A 147 -29.41 -36.59 7.09
C ARG A 147 -30.62 -37.29 7.70
N GLY A 148 -30.80 -38.59 7.46
CA GLY A 148 -31.86 -39.38 8.09
C GLY A 148 -31.78 -39.35 9.62
N GLN A 149 -30.59 -39.52 10.18
CA GLN A 149 -30.34 -39.40 11.62
C GLN A 149 -30.65 -38.00 12.15
N ALA A 150 -30.20 -36.95 11.46
CA ALA A 150 -30.45 -35.56 11.85
C ALA A 150 -31.95 -35.22 11.84
N VAL A 151 -32.69 -35.66 10.81
CA VAL A 151 -34.15 -35.52 10.72
C VAL A 151 -34.87 -36.34 11.79
N GLY A 152 -34.33 -37.50 12.16
CA GLY A 152 -34.82 -38.34 13.26
C GLY A 152 -34.51 -37.79 14.66
N GLY A 153 -33.90 -36.61 14.79
CA GLY A 153 -33.65 -35.94 16.07
C GLY A 153 -32.29 -36.27 16.71
N ALA A 154 -31.37 -36.92 15.99
CA ALA A 154 -30.00 -37.07 16.48
C ALA A 154 -29.32 -35.70 16.64
N ASP A 155 -28.40 -35.58 17.60
CA ASP A 155 -27.65 -34.35 17.84
C ASP A 155 -26.79 -34.01 16.61
N PHE A 156 -27.17 -32.94 15.91
CA PHE A 156 -26.52 -32.49 14.70
C PHE A 156 -25.05 -32.10 14.92
N GLU A 157 -24.71 -31.56 16.09
CA GLU A 157 -23.34 -31.17 16.41
C GLU A 157 -22.45 -32.40 16.60
N ALA A 158 -22.99 -33.45 17.23
CA ALA A 158 -22.31 -34.75 17.33
C ALA A 158 -22.12 -35.40 15.96
N LEU A 159 -23.13 -35.31 15.08
CA LEU A 159 -23.03 -35.81 13.70
C LEU A 159 -21.94 -35.07 12.91
N ILE A 160 -21.85 -33.75 13.07
CA ILE A 160 -20.78 -32.94 12.48
C ILE A 160 -19.41 -33.37 13.04
N ALA A 161 -19.28 -33.49 14.36
CA ALA A 161 -18.03 -33.87 15.03
C ALA A 161 -17.54 -35.28 14.61
N SER A 162 -18.46 -36.17 14.22
CA SER A 162 -18.13 -37.51 13.72
C SER A 162 -17.52 -37.53 12.31
N GLN A 163 -17.56 -36.41 11.57
CA GLN A 163 -16.98 -36.33 10.24
C GLN A 163 -15.55 -35.77 10.28
N PRO A 164 -14.67 -36.21 9.35
CA PRO A 164 -13.33 -35.63 9.22
C PRO A 164 -13.42 -34.11 8.98
N GLY A 165 -12.87 -33.32 9.91
CA GLY A 165 -12.91 -31.85 9.84
C GLY A 165 -14.18 -31.20 10.40
N GLY A 166 -14.91 -31.91 11.28
CA GLY A 166 -16.20 -31.52 11.86
C GLY A 166 -16.33 -30.08 12.34
N GLY A 167 -15.34 -29.47 12.99
CA GLY A 167 -15.46 -28.08 13.46
C GLY A 167 -15.13 -26.99 12.42
N GLY A 168 -14.45 -27.34 11.33
CA GLY A 168 -13.83 -26.39 10.41
C GLY A 168 -14.60 -26.22 9.10
N ARG A 169 -13.93 -26.43 7.96
CA ARG A 169 -14.57 -26.38 6.63
C ARG A 169 -15.71 -27.40 6.49
N GLY A 170 -15.80 -28.44 7.33
CA GLY A 170 -16.83 -29.48 7.26
C GLY A 170 -18.15 -29.16 7.98
N GLY A 171 -18.12 -28.32 9.04
CA GLY A 171 -19.27 -28.11 9.93
C GLY A 171 -19.53 -26.70 10.42
N GLY A 172 -18.77 -25.71 9.96
CA GLY A 172 -18.97 -24.32 10.35
C GLY A 172 -20.32 -23.73 9.94
N GLN A 173 -20.77 -22.74 10.70
CA GLN A 173 -21.89 -21.88 10.33
C GLN A 173 -21.51 -21.01 9.12
N VAL A 174 -22.42 -20.92 8.16
CA VAL A 174 -22.27 -20.18 6.92
C VAL A 174 -23.47 -19.25 6.73
N THR A 175 -23.22 -18.12 6.09
CA THR A 175 -24.28 -17.18 5.70
C THR A 175 -24.50 -17.28 4.20
N LEU A 176 -25.69 -17.70 3.79
CA LEU A 176 -26.02 -17.99 2.39
C LEU A 176 -26.98 -16.94 1.84
N THR A 177 -26.79 -16.56 0.57
CA THR A 177 -27.73 -15.71 -0.17
C THR A 177 -28.77 -16.56 -0.90
N ARG A 178 -29.89 -15.94 -1.29
CA ARG A 178 -30.98 -16.62 -1.98
C ARG A 178 -30.53 -17.20 -3.33
N GLU A 179 -29.60 -16.55 -4.03
CA GLU A 179 -29.07 -17.08 -5.30
C GLU A 179 -28.26 -18.37 -5.08
N ARG A 180 -27.63 -18.52 -3.91
CA ARG A 180 -26.71 -19.62 -3.64
C ARG A 180 -27.38 -20.84 -3.01
N ALA A 181 -28.46 -20.65 -2.26
CA ALA A 181 -29.20 -21.72 -1.61
C ALA A 181 -30.70 -21.39 -1.48
N PRO A 182 -31.43 -21.26 -2.61
CA PRO A 182 -32.83 -20.83 -2.60
C PRO A 182 -33.71 -21.75 -1.75
N ALA A 183 -33.44 -23.05 -1.78
CA ALA A 183 -34.20 -24.06 -1.03
C ALA A 183 -34.13 -23.91 0.49
N LEU A 184 -33.17 -23.15 1.04
CA LEU A 184 -33.05 -22.94 2.49
C LEU A 184 -33.89 -21.76 3.00
N PHE A 185 -34.29 -20.84 2.12
CA PHE A 185 -34.95 -19.60 2.54
C PHE A 185 -36.40 -19.81 2.98
N ASP A 186 -37.04 -20.87 2.49
CA ASP A 186 -38.43 -21.18 2.80
C ASP A 186 -38.54 -22.22 3.94
N LEU A 187 -37.40 -22.60 4.53
CA LEU A 187 -37.33 -23.54 5.65
C LEU A 187 -37.38 -22.83 7.00
N ALA A 188 -38.09 -23.43 7.95
CA ALA A 188 -38.11 -22.98 9.35
C ALA A 188 -36.73 -23.16 10.01
N VAL A 189 -36.48 -22.37 11.06
CA VAL A 189 -35.30 -22.56 11.91
C VAL A 189 -35.33 -23.96 12.52
N GLY A 190 -34.20 -24.66 12.47
CA GLY A 190 -34.04 -26.05 12.86
C GLY A 190 -34.28 -27.07 11.73
N ALA A 191 -34.87 -26.67 10.60
CA ALA A 191 -35.12 -27.58 9.48
C ALA A 191 -33.87 -27.85 8.64
N TYR A 192 -33.85 -29.00 7.97
CA TYR A 192 -32.72 -29.48 7.16
C TYR A 192 -33.01 -29.39 5.66
N GLY A 193 -32.11 -28.72 4.94
CA GLY A 193 -32.14 -28.59 3.49
C GLY A 193 -31.88 -29.88 2.71
N PRO A 194 -31.90 -29.79 1.38
CA PRO A 194 -31.57 -30.91 0.50
C PRO A 194 -30.10 -31.28 0.60
N ILE A 195 -29.77 -32.49 0.12
CA ILE A 195 -28.39 -32.94 -0.07
C ILE A 195 -27.89 -32.37 -1.40
N GLU A 196 -26.71 -31.77 -1.37
CA GLU A 196 -26.08 -31.07 -2.49
C GLU A 196 -24.69 -31.64 -2.78
N ARG A 197 -24.36 -31.77 -4.06
CA ARG A 197 -23.00 -32.12 -4.50
C ARG A 197 -22.14 -30.87 -4.50
N LEU A 198 -21.06 -30.89 -3.74
CA LEU A 198 -20.02 -29.85 -3.73
C LEU A 198 -18.75 -30.38 -4.40
N ARG A 199 -17.83 -29.49 -4.79
CA ARG A 199 -16.52 -29.87 -5.37
C ARG A 199 -15.70 -30.82 -4.48
N GLN A 200 -15.98 -30.81 -3.19
CA GLN A 200 -15.22 -31.47 -2.13
C GLN A 200 -16.01 -32.59 -1.43
N GLY A 201 -17.17 -32.98 -1.97
CA GLY A 201 -17.99 -34.06 -1.42
C GLY A 201 -19.49 -33.74 -1.41
N TRP A 202 -20.25 -34.36 -0.51
CA TRP A 202 -21.69 -34.15 -0.38
C TRP A 202 -22.06 -33.47 0.93
N ALA A 203 -23.01 -32.53 0.89
CA ALA A 203 -23.39 -31.79 2.08
C ALA A 203 -24.90 -31.52 2.16
N PHE A 204 -25.40 -31.29 3.37
CA PHE A 204 -26.68 -30.62 3.60
C PHE A 204 -26.52 -29.59 4.71
N HIS A 205 -27.52 -28.74 4.88
CA HIS A 205 -27.50 -27.65 5.84
C HIS A 205 -28.69 -27.70 6.78
N ARG A 206 -28.49 -27.37 8.05
CA ARG A 206 -29.56 -26.97 8.98
C ARG A 206 -29.73 -25.46 8.93
N VAL A 207 -30.96 -24.96 8.92
CA VAL A 207 -31.22 -23.53 9.08
C VAL A 207 -31.10 -23.17 10.56
N ASP A 208 -30.09 -22.36 10.90
CA ASP A 208 -29.88 -21.85 12.26
C ASP A 208 -30.59 -20.49 12.46
N GLY A 209 -30.91 -19.77 11.39
CA GLY A 209 -31.61 -18.48 11.47
C GLY A 209 -31.84 -17.80 10.14
N HIS A 210 -32.66 -16.74 10.16
CA HIS A 210 -32.94 -15.87 9.01
C HIS A 210 -32.54 -14.43 9.33
N ALA A 211 -31.87 -13.78 8.38
CA ALA A 211 -31.63 -12.35 8.39
C ALA A 211 -32.48 -11.71 7.28
N ALA A 212 -33.40 -10.83 7.68
CA ALA A 212 -34.28 -10.14 6.76
C ALA A 212 -33.50 -9.26 5.78
N ALA A 213 -34.07 -9.05 4.59
CA ALA A 213 -33.57 -8.03 3.69
C ALA A 213 -33.72 -6.66 4.36
N VAL A 214 -32.68 -5.84 4.26
CA VAL A 214 -32.72 -4.44 4.67
C VAL A 214 -32.56 -3.62 3.41
N GLU A 215 -33.62 -2.95 3.01
CA GLU A 215 -33.63 -1.99 1.92
C GLU A 215 -33.85 -0.61 2.50
N ARG A 216 -32.87 0.29 2.34
CA ARG A 216 -32.99 1.70 2.71
C ARG A 216 -33.05 2.50 1.43
N THR A 217 -34.24 2.96 1.05
CA THR A 217 -34.43 3.70 -0.19
C THR A 217 -33.88 5.13 -0.09
N LEU A 218 -33.70 5.79 -1.24
CA LEU A 218 -33.32 7.20 -1.28
C LEU A 218 -34.38 8.13 -0.67
N ASP A 219 -35.63 7.69 -0.56
CA ASP A 219 -36.70 8.47 0.08
C ASP A 219 -36.61 8.47 1.61
N ASP A 220 -35.79 7.58 2.21
CA ASP A 220 -35.50 7.62 3.64
C ASP A 220 -34.70 8.88 3.99
N PRO A 221 -35.23 9.79 4.83
CA PRO A 221 -34.51 11.00 5.23
C PRO A 221 -33.14 10.72 5.84
N ARG A 222 -32.94 9.57 6.49
CA ARG A 222 -31.64 9.19 7.06
C ARG A 222 -30.62 8.88 5.96
N VAL A 223 -31.04 8.22 4.88
CA VAL A 223 -30.19 7.95 3.71
C VAL A 223 -29.82 9.26 3.02
N GLN A 224 -30.78 10.16 2.83
CA GLN A 224 -30.53 11.47 2.22
C GLN A 224 -29.51 12.28 3.03
N ARG A 225 -29.64 12.30 4.36
CA ARG A 225 -28.67 12.98 5.24
C ARG A 225 -27.28 12.36 5.21
N GLU A 226 -27.18 11.03 5.24
CA GLU A 226 -25.91 10.31 5.15
C GLU A 226 -25.18 10.59 3.82
N LEU A 227 -25.93 10.56 2.72
CA LEU A 227 -25.42 10.86 1.38
C LEU A 227 -25.03 12.32 1.24
N ALA A 228 -25.87 13.25 1.67
CA ALA A 228 -25.58 14.68 1.63
C ALA A 228 -24.32 15.01 2.44
N ALA A 229 -24.20 14.49 3.65
CA ALA A 229 -23.01 14.70 4.47
C ALA A 229 -21.74 14.11 3.82
N SER A 230 -21.86 12.95 3.17
CA SER A 230 -20.73 12.33 2.46
C SER A 230 -20.34 13.11 1.21
N LEU A 231 -21.32 13.57 0.43
CA LEU A 231 -21.13 14.38 -0.78
C LEU A 231 -20.43 15.70 -0.45
N LEU A 232 -20.89 16.40 0.61
CA LEU A 232 -20.27 17.66 1.04
C LEU A 232 -18.82 17.45 1.49
N ARG A 233 -18.52 16.34 2.19
CA ARG A 233 -17.14 15.99 2.58
C ARG A 233 -16.27 15.66 1.37
N GLU A 234 -16.78 14.89 0.42
CA GLU A 234 -16.04 14.53 -0.79
C GLU A 234 -15.65 15.78 -1.59
N LYS A 235 -16.58 16.74 -1.71
CA LYS A 235 -16.37 17.99 -2.46
C LYS A 235 -15.68 19.11 -1.68
N ASP A 236 -15.34 18.88 -0.41
CA ASP A 236 -14.83 19.90 0.51
C ASP A 236 -15.72 21.15 0.64
N GLN A 237 -17.04 20.98 0.52
CA GLN A 237 -18.03 22.06 0.58
C GLN A 237 -18.60 22.21 1.99
N LEU A 238 -17.73 22.56 2.93
CA LEU A 238 -18.02 22.61 4.36
C LEU A 238 -17.70 24.01 4.92
N PRO A 239 -18.41 25.08 4.49
CA PRO A 239 -18.06 26.45 4.84
C PRO A 239 -18.00 26.70 6.35
N ALA A 240 -18.89 26.09 7.15
CA ALA A 240 -18.85 26.24 8.60
C ALA A 240 -17.58 25.63 9.23
N ALA A 241 -17.25 24.38 8.88
CA ALA A 241 -16.04 23.72 9.38
C ALA A 241 -14.76 24.43 8.88
N ARG A 242 -14.76 24.89 7.63
CA ARG A 242 -13.65 25.67 7.06
C ARG A 242 -13.47 27.00 7.76
N ALA A 243 -14.56 27.73 8.03
CA ALA A 243 -14.51 28.98 8.78
C ALA A 243 -13.97 28.78 10.21
N THR A 244 -14.33 27.68 10.87
CA THR A 244 -13.74 27.31 12.17
C THR A 244 -12.24 27.06 12.04
N ALA A 245 -11.77 26.35 11.01
CA ALA A 245 -10.35 26.12 10.77
C ALA A 245 -9.57 27.42 10.49
N GLU A 246 -10.13 28.33 9.69
CA GLU A 246 -9.50 29.64 9.44
C GLU A 246 -9.49 30.52 10.71
N ARG A 247 -10.53 30.43 11.56
CA ARG A 247 -10.56 31.10 12.85
C ARG A 247 -9.49 30.55 13.80
N VAL A 248 -9.31 29.23 13.83
CA VAL A 248 -8.22 28.57 14.56
C VAL A 248 -6.88 29.08 14.06
N ARG A 249 -6.67 29.14 12.74
CA ARG A 249 -5.44 29.67 12.15
C ARG A 249 -5.16 31.11 12.55
N ALA A 250 -6.16 31.99 12.51
CA ALA A 250 -6.02 33.39 12.92
C ALA A 250 -5.67 33.52 14.42
N LEU A 251 -6.34 32.76 15.28
CA LEU A 251 -6.08 32.75 16.73
C LEU A 251 -4.70 32.16 17.05
N LEU A 252 -4.30 31.09 16.36
CA LEU A 252 -2.96 30.54 16.47
C LEU A 252 -1.92 31.57 16.03
N ALA A 253 -2.17 32.45 15.07
CA ALA A 253 -1.19 33.46 14.68
C ALA A 253 -1.06 34.60 15.72
N GLN A 254 -2.19 35.06 16.27
CA GLN A 254 -2.26 36.24 17.14
C GLN A 254 -1.99 35.95 18.62
N ALA A 255 -2.62 34.90 19.16
CA ALA A 255 -2.63 34.59 20.59
C ALA A 255 -2.75 33.07 20.81
N PRO A 256 -1.65 32.30 20.64
CA PRO A 256 -1.66 30.83 20.68
C PRO A 256 -2.07 30.26 22.05
N GLU A 257 -1.89 31.04 23.12
CA GLU A 257 -2.29 30.67 24.49
C GLU A 257 -3.48 31.52 25.01
N GLY A 258 -4.11 32.29 24.12
CA GLY A 258 -5.22 33.18 24.46
C GLY A 258 -6.53 32.43 24.75
N ASP A 259 -7.37 33.02 25.61
CA ASP A 259 -8.63 32.40 26.06
C ASP A 259 -9.62 32.18 24.92
N ALA A 260 -9.58 33.01 23.87
CA ALA A 260 -10.42 32.83 22.69
C ALA A 260 -10.13 31.51 21.95
N LEU A 261 -8.87 31.07 21.87
CA LEU A 261 -8.51 29.79 21.27
C LEU A 261 -8.93 28.63 22.18
N LYS A 262 -8.66 28.74 23.48
CA LYS A 262 -9.07 27.73 24.47
C LYS A 262 -10.58 27.52 24.47
N ALA A 263 -11.34 28.60 24.46
CA ALA A 263 -12.80 28.57 24.38
C ALA A 263 -13.30 27.95 23.06
N LEU A 264 -12.65 28.27 21.93
CA LEU A 264 -13.01 27.68 20.63
C LEU A 264 -12.73 26.17 20.60
N VAL A 265 -11.55 25.74 21.05
CA VAL A 265 -11.15 24.33 21.13
C VAL A 265 -12.12 23.55 22.02
N ALA A 266 -12.46 24.08 23.20
CA ALA A 266 -13.40 23.45 24.12
C ALA A 266 -14.83 23.39 23.55
N LYS A 267 -15.36 24.52 23.04
CA LYS A 267 -16.74 24.62 22.54
C LYS A 267 -16.99 23.75 21.31
N ALA A 268 -16.02 23.69 20.39
CA ALA A 268 -16.14 22.92 19.16
C ALA A 268 -15.53 21.51 19.26
N HIS A 269 -15.11 21.10 20.46
CA HIS A 269 -14.48 19.79 20.72
C HIS A 269 -13.32 19.48 19.76
N LEU A 270 -12.48 20.49 19.49
CA LEU A 270 -11.35 20.36 18.57
C LEU A 270 -10.21 19.57 19.23
N GLN A 271 -9.46 18.83 18.43
CA GLN A 271 -8.27 18.14 18.93
C GLN A 271 -7.06 19.06 18.76
N ARG A 272 -6.35 19.35 19.86
CA ARG A 272 -5.09 20.10 19.85
C ARG A 272 -4.00 19.25 20.48
N ALA A 273 -2.84 19.15 19.84
CA ALA A 273 -1.71 18.40 20.33
C ALA A 273 -0.40 19.05 19.93
N GLN A 274 0.60 18.95 20.80
CA GLN A 274 1.97 19.35 20.48
C GLN A 274 2.78 18.11 20.11
N THR A 275 3.57 18.20 19.06
CA THR A 275 4.43 17.12 18.62
C THR A 275 5.77 17.13 19.36
N ASP A 276 6.37 15.94 19.45
CA ASP A 276 7.81 15.81 19.63
C ASP A 276 8.58 16.23 18.38
N TRP A 277 9.91 16.21 18.45
CA TRP A 277 10.78 16.50 17.31
C TRP A 277 10.60 15.47 16.20
N PHE A 278 10.40 15.95 14.98
CA PHE A 278 10.45 15.13 13.77
C PHE A 278 11.29 15.81 12.69
N GLY A 279 11.95 15.01 11.85
CA GLY A 279 12.96 15.45 10.90
C GLY A 279 12.44 15.58 9.47
N ARG A 280 13.01 16.52 8.69
CA ARG A 280 12.66 16.77 7.29
C ARG A 280 13.04 15.61 6.36
N ALA A 281 14.13 14.89 6.66
CA ALA A 281 14.54 13.70 5.92
C ALA A 281 13.70 12.43 6.22
N GLY A 282 12.73 12.51 7.13
CA GLY A 282 11.84 11.40 7.48
C GLY A 282 10.73 11.15 6.44
N PRO A 283 9.88 10.13 6.64
CA PRO A 283 8.68 9.96 5.84
C PRO A 283 7.77 11.20 5.98
N PRO A 284 6.92 11.52 4.97
CA PRO A 284 6.05 12.70 4.94
C PRO A 284 4.85 12.56 5.91
N MET A 285 5.16 12.36 7.18
CA MET A 285 4.26 12.10 8.28
C MET A 285 4.45 13.16 9.34
N VAL A 286 3.34 13.76 9.78
CA VAL A 286 3.33 14.70 10.90
C VAL A 286 2.85 13.94 12.14
N PRO A 287 3.61 13.92 13.25
CA PRO A 287 3.15 13.29 14.49
C PRO A 287 1.78 13.84 14.94
N GLU A 288 0.97 13.04 15.63
CA GLU A 288 -0.43 13.35 16.03
C GLU A 288 -1.46 13.52 14.89
N VAL A 289 -1.00 13.57 13.64
CA VAL A 289 -1.83 13.74 12.43
C VAL A 289 -1.76 12.52 11.52
N GLY A 290 -0.55 11.99 11.28
CA GLY A 290 -0.26 10.88 10.36
C GLY A 290 0.26 11.34 9.00
N LEU A 291 0.10 10.48 7.98
CA LEU A 291 0.54 10.73 6.60
C LEU A 291 -0.14 12.00 6.03
N ALA A 292 0.65 13.05 5.81
CA ALA A 292 0.15 14.36 5.35
C ALA A 292 1.24 15.12 4.58
N PRO A 293 1.56 14.73 3.32
CA PRO A 293 2.70 15.29 2.59
C PRO A 293 2.66 16.81 2.41
N ALA A 294 1.52 17.36 1.99
CA ALA A 294 1.39 18.80 1.79
C ALA A 294 1.53 19.61 3.09
N LEU A 295 1.02 19.08 4.21
CA LEU A 295 1.20 19.71 5.53
C LEU A 295 2.64 19.58 6.01
N PHE A 296 3.28 18.42 5.80
CA PHE A 296 4.66 18.16 6.17
C PHE A 296 5.61 19.17 5.51
N ASP A 297 5.49 19.36 4.20
CA ASP A 297 6.28 20.36 3.46
C ASP A 297 6.02 21.78 3.97
N ALA A 298 4.75 22.10 4.22
CA ALA A 298 4.37 23.41 4.73
C ALA A 298 4.96 23.70 6.12
N VAL A 299 5.02 22.70 7.02
CA VAL A 299 5.61 22.87 8.35
C VAL A 299 7.08 23.28 8.27
N PHE A 300 7.87 22.61 7.43
CA PHE A 300 9.30 22.94 7.28
C PHE A 300 9.55 24.22 6.48
N ALA A 301 8.52 24.80 5.86
CA ALA A 301 8.56 26.11 5.24
C ALA A 301 8.14 27.26 6.20
N LEU A 302 7.64 26.94 7.40
CA LEU A 302 7.28 27.96 8.40
C LEU A 302 8.51 28.67 8.95
N THR A 303 8.31 29.90 9.40
CA THR A 303 9.36 30.72 10.02
C THR A 303 8.81 31.40 11.27
N GLU A 304 9.68 31.95 12.11
CA GLU A 304 9.22 32.71 13.30
C GLU A 304 8.32 33.90 12.93
N LYS A 305 8.54 34.52 11.76
CA LYS A 305 7.72 35.63 11.25
C LYS A 305 6.37 35.17 10.68
N ALA A 306 6.30 33.94 10.19
CA ALA A 306 5.09 33.31 9.66
C ALA A 306 4.95 31.91 10.27
N PRO A 307 4.58 31.81 11.56
CA PRO A 307 4.69 30.57 12.31
C PRO A 307 3.47 29.66 12.13
N VAL A 308 2.49 30.00 11.29
CA VAL A 308 1.24 29.22 11.17
C VAL A 308 1.00 28.82 9.72
N SER A 309 0.66 27.55 9.49
CA SER A 309 0.34 27.00 8.19
C SER A 309 -0.99 27.54 7.63
N SER A 310 -1.24 27.32 6.34
CA SER A 310 -2.59 27.34 5.81
C SER A 310 -3.41 26.16 6.36
N VAL A 311 -4.71 26.15 6.07
CA VAL A 311 -5.59 25.03 6.39
C VAL A 311 -5.39 23.91 5.39
N PHE A 312 -4.98 22.73 5.87
CA PHE A 312 -4.80 21.53 5.04
C PHE A 312 -5.91 20.52 5.28
N VAL A 313 -6.38 19.86 4.22
CA VAL A 313 -7.26 18.70 4.34
C VAL A 313 -6.41 17.46 4.59
N VAL A 314 -6.61 16.81 5.73
CA VAL A 314 -5.95 15.54 6.07
C VAL A 314 -7.00 14.56 6.56
N ARG A 315 -7.27 13.52 5.75
CA ARG A 315 -8.29 12.51 6.03
C ARG A 315 -9.67 13.16 6.30
N GLN A 316 -10.15 13.08 7.54
CA GLN A 316 -11.46 13.57 7.97
C GLN A 316 -11.39 14.95 8.64
N ASP A 317 -10.21 15.59 8.66
CA ASP A 317 -10.01 16.84 9.37
C ASP A 317 -9.42 17.94 8.47
N TYR A 318 -9.72 19.18 8.82
CA TYR A 318 -8.90 20.32 8.50
C TYR A 318 -7.83 20.45 9.58
N VAL A 319 -6.56 20.59 9.18
CA VAL A 319 -5.43 20.66 10.08
C VAL A 319 -4.70 21.98 9.89
N VAL A 320 -4.41 22.64 11.00
CA VAL A 320 -3.56 23.83 11.07
C VAL A 320 -2.41 23.55 12.02
N ALA A 321 -1.19 23.80 11.58
CA ALA A 321 0.01 23.66 12.39
C ALA A 321 0.59 25.04 12.71
N ARG A 322 1.01 25.22 13.96
CA ARG A 322 1.85 26.34 14.39
C ARG A 322 3.25 25.82 14.74
N LEU A 323 4.27 26.48 14.21
CA LEU A 323 5.66 26.23 14.56
C LEU A 323 5.93 26.58 16.03
N LEU A 324 6.44 25.61 16.78
CA LEU A 324 6.94 25.81 18.14
C LEU A 324 8.45 26.00 18.13
N ALA A 325 9.16 25.18 17.36
CA ALA A 325 10.61 25.28 17.19
C ALA A 325 11.03 24.68 15.85
N LEU A 326 12.01 25.30 15.20
CA LEU A 326 12.69 24.79 14.02
C LEU A 326 14.19 24.83 14.30
N GLU A 327 14.84 23.67 14.19
CA GLU A 327 16.29 23.58 14.26
C GLU A 327 16.80 23.11 12.91
N ALA A 328 17.69 23.89 12.32
CA ALA A 328 18.37 23.58 11.07
C ALA A 328 19.88 23.70 11.27
N PRO A 329 20.69 22.87 10.60
CA PRO A 329 22.14 23.03 10.63
C PRO A 329 22.58 24.40 10.11
N SER A 330 23.56 25.02 10.76
CA SER A 330 24.08 26.31 10.30
C SER A 330 24.81 26.14 8.96
N PRO A 331 24.73 27.11 8.02
CA PRO A 331 25.45 27.02 6.75
C PRO A 331 26.97 26.85 6.89
N GLU A 332 27.55 27.36 7.98
CA GLU A 332 28.96 27.23 8.35
C GLU A 332 29.34 25.80 8.74
N GLY A 333 28.39 25.05 9.33
CA GLY A 333 28.59 23.64 9.70
C GLY A 333 28.82 22.71 8.50
N TRP A 334 28.43 23.13 7.29
CA TRP A 334 28.66 22.34 6.08
C TRP A 334 30.14 22.10 5.82
N ALA A 335 30.99 23.11 5.99
CA ALA A 335 32.43 22.98 5.70
C ALA A 335 33.08 21.86 6.54
N ALA A 336 32.71 21.76 7.82
CA ALA A 336 33.19 20.70 8.71
C ALA A 336 32.54 19.34 8.43
N ALA A 337 31.25 19.30 8.09
CA ALA A 337 30.52 18.06 7.88
C ALA A 337 30.68 17.47 6.47
N ARG A 338 31.11 18.27 5.49
CA ARG A 338 31.09 17.94 4.04
C ARG A 338 31.69 16.58 3.74
N GLN A 339 32.94 16.34 4.17
CA GLN A 339 33.66 15.12 3.83
C GLN A 339 32.98 13.87 4.42
N ALA A 340 32.69 13.90 5.72
CA ALA A 340 32.07 12.77 6.42
C ALA A 340 30.63 12.51 5.95
N PHE A 341 29.85 13.56 5.70
CA PHE A 341 28.48 13.43 5.22
C PHE A 341 28.44 12.93 3.78
N THR A 342 29.29 13.45 2.89
CA THR A 342 29.36 13.00 1.49
C THR A 342 29.69 11.51 1.42
N ALA A 343 30.68 11.04 2.19
CA ALA A 343 31.02 9.62 2.24
C ALA A 343 29.83 8.75 2.69
N ARG A 344 29.12 9.17 3.75
CA ARG A 344 27.91 8.48 4.24
C ARG A 344 26.76 8.51 3.24
N TRP A 345 26.49 9.66 2.64
CA TRP A 345 25.44 9.84 1.65
C TRP A 345 25.69 8.95 0.43
N ARG A 346 26.92 8.94 -0.10
CA ARG A 346 27.31 8.04 -1.20
C ARG A 346 27.07 6.58 -0.86
N ALA A 347 27.50 6.16 0.34
CA ALA A 347 27.27 4.78 0.79
C ALA A 347 25.78 4.40 0.87
N GLN A 348 24.92 5.34 1.28
CA GLN A 348 23.46 5.14 1.31
C GLN A 348 22.83 5.13 -0.08
N GLN A 349 23.31 5.97 -1.00
CA GLN A 349 22.75 6.12 -2.34
C GLN A 349 23.19 5.03 -3.31
N ARG A 350 24.29 4.30 -3.05
CA ARG A 350 24.81 3.24 -3.93
C ARG A 350 23.74 2.25 -4.39
N SER A 351 22.82 1.87 -3.53
CA SER A 351 21.75 0.92 -3.88
C SER A 351 20.58 1.57 -4.63
N ALA A 352 20.34 2.87 -4.44
CA ALA A 352 19.16 3.56 -4.98
C ALA A 352 19.43 4.32 -6.28
N VAL A 353 20.67 4.79 -6.47
CA VAL A 353 21.05 5.62 -7.63
C VAL A 353 20.93 4.85 -8.95
N LEU A 354 21.31 3.57 -8.95
CA LEU A 354 21.19 2.72 -10.13
C LEU A 354 19.72 2.47 -10.47
N ASP A 355 18.90 2.10 -9.49
CA ASP A 355 17.47 1.87 -9.71
C ASP A 355 16.75 3.12 -10.22
N ALA A 356 17.09 4.30 -9.66
CA ALA A 356 16.54 5.58 -10.11
C ALA A 356 16.99 5.90 -11.54
N TRP A 357 18.26 5.69 -11.86
CA TRP A 357 18.79 5.90 -13.21
C TRP A 357 18.16 4.94 -14.22
N ILE A 358 18.09 3.65 -13.91
CA ILE A 358 17.44 2.62 -14.74
C ILE A 358 15.98 2.99 -14.97
N LYS A 359 15.25 3.33 -13.91
CA LYS A 359 13.84 3.73 -14.03
C LYS A 359 13.67 4.93 -14.96
N HIS A 360 14.52 5.95 -14.82
CA HIS A 360 14.45 7.14 -15.65
C HIS A 360 14.85 6.88 -17.12
N GLN A 361 15.90 6.09 -17.36
CA GLN A 361 16.34 5.75 -18.71
C GLN A 361 15.39 4.77 -19.42
N LEU A 362 14.69 3.93 -18.67
CA LEU A 362 13.74 2.94 -19.19
C LEU A 362 12.27 3.38 -19.08
N GLU A 363 12.00 4.62 -18.66
CA GLU A 363 10.64 5.17 -18.59
C GLU A 363 9.99 5.14 -19.98
N GLY A 364 9.00 4.26 -20.16
CA GLY A 364 8.30 4.05 -21.43
C GLY A 364 8.81 2.90 -22.30
N GLN A 365 9.88 2.19 -21.90
CA GLN A 365 10.42 1.06 -22.65
C GLN A 365 10.38 -0.23 -21.81
N ALA A 366 9.38 -1.08 -22.08
CA ALA A 366 9.33 -2.42 -21.51
C ALA A 366 10.34 -3.32 -22.25
N HIS A 367 11.59 -3.36 -21.77
CA HIS A 367 12.55 -4.37 -22.19
C HIS A 367 12.71 -5.41 -21.09
N TRP A 368 12.03 -6.54 -21.24
CA TRP A 368 12.47 -7.77 -20.60
C TRP A 368 13.75 -8.21 -21.31
N ILE A 369 14.90 -7.83 -20.78
CA ILE A 369 16.19 -8.26 -21.33
C ILE A 369 16.53 -9.61 -20.69
N ASP A 370 16.23 -10.69 -21.40
CA ASP A 370 16.86 -11.99 -21.16
C ASP A 370 18.37 -11.84 -21.43
N GLY A 371 19.23 -12.45 -20.59
CA GLY A 371 20.69 -12.45 -20.74
C GLY A 371 21.21 -12.87 -22.13
N ARG A 372 20.42 -13.55 -22.97
CA ARG A 372 20.73 -13.79 -24.39
C ARG A 372 20.67 -12.51 -25.23
N GLN A 373 19.67 -11.65 -24.99
CA GLN A 373 19.51 -10.38 -25.71
C GLN A 373 20.59 -9.37 -25.32
N LEU A 374 20.99 -9.33 -24.04
CA LEU A 374 22.08 -8.47 -23.56
C LEU A 374 23.41 -8.79 -24.27
N SER A 375 23.66 -10.07 -24.57
CA SER A 375 24.88 -10.51 -25.25
C SER A 375 24.92 -10.28 -26.76
N ALA A 376 23.81 -9.82 -27.35
CA ALA A 376 23.69 -9.52 -28.78
C ALA A 376 23.76 -8.01 -29.07
N LEU A 377 23.80 -7.15 -28.05
CA LEU A 377 23.89 -5.71 -28.24
C LEU A 377 25.33 -5.29 -28.59
N PRO A 378 25.56 -4.55 -29.70
CA PRO A 378 26.88 -4.04 -30.04
C PRO A 378 27.33 -2.97 -29.03
N ALA A 379 28.61 -3.00 -28.64
CA ALA A 379 29.17 -2.17 -27.57
C ALA A 379 29.00 -0.64 -27.78
N GLU A 380 28.74 -0.20 -29.01
CA GLU A 380 28.44 1.20 -29.35
C GLU A 380 27.06 1.67 -28.87
N ALA A 381 26.11 0.76 -28.61
CA ALA A 381 24.77 1.08 -28.10
C ALA A 381 24.74 1.35 -26.58
N LEU A 382 25.86 1.11 -25.87
CA LEU A 382 25.99 1.26 -24.42
C LEU A 382 26.71 2.55 -24.00
N ARG A 383 27.01 3.45 -24.96
CA ARG A 383 27.60 4.76 -24.64
C ARG A 383 26.50 5.77 -24.31
N PRO A 384 26.66 6.58 -23.24
CA PRO A 384 25.76 7.71 -23.02
C PRO A 384 25.86 8.71 -24.19
N PRO A 385 24.75 9.25 -24.70
CA PRO A 385 24.81 10.32 -25.70
C PRO A 385 25.41 11.58 -25.07
N ARG A 386 26.21 12.32 -25.83
CA ARG A 386 26.72 13.64 -25.42
C ARG A 386 25.61 14.67 -25.54
N GLU A 387 25.59 15.67 -24.66
CA GLU A 387 24.62 16.78 -24.73
C GLU A 387 24.58 17.37 -26.15
N GLY A 388 23.44 17.24 -26.82
CA GLY A 388 23.19 17.74 -28.17
C GLY A 388 23.02 16.69 -29.27
N GLU A 389 23.27 15.41 -29.02
CA GLU A 389 23.03 14.35 -30.02
C GLU A 389 21.66 13.69 -29.87
N SER A 390 20.73 14.03 -30.77
CA SER A 390 19.49 13.28 -30.98
C SER A 390 19.82 11.91 -31.58
N GLY A 391 19.54 10.83 -30.84
CA GLY A 391 19.81 9.45 -31.27
C GLY A 391 19.08 9.06 -32.58
N PRO A 392 19.50 7.96 -33.24
CA PRO A 392 19.01 7.60 -34.56
C PRO A 392 17.52 7.23 -34.52
N GLN A 393 16.69 8.05 -35.16
CA GLN A 393 15.32 7.70 -35.52
C GLN A 393 15.35 6.54 -36.52
N ARG A 394 15.31 5.29 -36.04
CA ARG A 394 14.97 4.17 -36.93
C ARG A 394 13.45 4.15 -37.10
N GLN A 395 13.02 4.43 -38.32
CA GLN A 395 11.64 4.24 -38.77
C GLN A 395 11.19 2.82 -38.40
N VAL A 396 10.09 2.77 -37.66
CA VAL A 396 9.34 1.54 -37.42
C VAL A 396 8.53 1.27 -38.68
N GLU A 397 9.01 0.38 -39.55
CA GLU A 397 8.13 -0.33 -40.47
C GLU A 397 7.33 -1.38 -39.70
N ARG A 398 6.05 -1.49 -40.05
CA ARG A 398 4.94 -2.10 -39.30
C ARG A 398 5.09 -3.58 -39.00
#